data_AF-A0A7W1UZZ0-F1
#
_entry.id   AF-A0A7W1UZZ0-F1
#
_cell.length_a   1.000
_cell.length_b   1.000
_cell.length_c   1.000
_cell.angle_alpha   90.00
_cell.angle_beta   90.00
_cell.angle_gamma   90.00
#
_symmetry.space_group_name_H-M   'P 1'
#
loop_
_entity.id
_entity.type
_entity.pdbx_description
1 polymer ?
#
loop_
_entity_poly.entity_id
_entity_poly.type
_entity_poly.pdbx_seq_one_letter_code
_entity_poly.pdbx_strand_id
1 'polypeptide(L)' 'MKDTALATLEDSGYEILDYFYTTGAFEVKSNTFKSKFAFLPRKLLYAINKDLAVKIFGGFSLLVLAK' A
#
# COMPACT_ATOMS: atom_id res chain seq x y z
N MET A 1 7.27 6.88 -5.23
CA MET A 1 6.93 5.53 -5.75
C MET A 1 5.49 5.46 -6.21
N LYS A 2 4.47 5.75 -5.38
CA LYS A 2 3.07 5.90 -5.85
C LYS A 2 2.98 6.86 -7.04
N ASP A 3 3.47 8.08 -6.86
CA ASP A 3 3.32 9.16 -7.83
C ASP A 3 3.99 8.82 -9.17
N THR A 4 5.14 8.14 -9.14
CA THR A 4 5.82 7.64 -10.34
C THR A 4 4.99 6.60 -11.09
N ALA A 5 4.33 5.68 -10.37
CA ALA A 5 3.49 4.66 -10.99
C ALA A 5 2.23 5.27 -11.63
N LEU A 6 1.61 6.25 -10.97
CA LEU A 6 0.47 6.99 -11.51
C LEU A 6 0.88 7.82 -12.74
N ALA A 7 1.97 8.58 -12.64
CA ALA A 7 2.50 9.35 -13.76
C ALA A 7 2.84 8.46 -14.96
N THR A 8 3.39 7.26 -14.74
CA THR A 8 3.68 6.32 -15.83
C THR A 8 2.39 5.89 -16.56
N LEU A 9 1.28 5.69 -15.83
CA LEU A 9 -0.01 5.34 -16.44
C LEU A 9 -0.57 6.51 -17.24
N GLU A 10 -0.52 7.73 -16.70
CA GLU A 10 -0.96 8.96 -17.39
C GLU A 10 -0.11 9.21 -18.64
N ASP A 11 1.21 9.09 -18.55
CA ASP A 11 2.15 9.21 -19.68
C ASP A 11 1.90 8.14 -20.76
N SER A 12 1.34 6.98 -20.36
CA SER A 12 0.94 5.91 -21.28
C SER A 12 -0.44 6.15 -21.92
N GLY A 13 -1.10 7.26 -21.59
CA GLY A 13 -2.39 7.66 -22.14
C GLY A 13 -3.61 7.14 -21.37
N TYR A 14 -3.43 6.57 -20.19
CA TYR A 14 -4.55 6.12 -19.35
C TYR A 14 -5.12 7.26 -18.50
N GLU A 15 -6.43 7.28 -18.34
CA GLU A 15 -7.12 8.19 -17.41
C GLU A 15 -7.30 7.49 -16.06
N ILE A 16 -6.71 8.03 -15.00
CA ILE A 16 -6.82 7.46 -13.64
C ILE A 16 -8.17 7.86 -13.04
N LEU A 17 -9.01 6.86 -12.76
CA LEU A 17 -10.33 7.06 -12.18
C LEU A 17 -10.32 6.99 -10.65
N ASP A 18 -9.55 6.05 -10.08
CA ASP A 18 -9.37 5.90 -8.64
C ASP A 18 -8.11 5.09 -8.32
N TYR A 19 -7.61 5.19 -7.09
CA TYR A 19 -6.53 4.33 -6.61
C TYR A 19 -6.57 4.13 -5.10
N PHE A 20 -6.08 2.98 -4.65
CA PHE A 20 -5.88 2.72 -3.23
C PHE A 20 -4.79 1.68 -2.98
N TYR A 21 -4.32 1.59 -1.74
CA TYR A 21 -3.35 0.56 -1.33
C TYR A 21 -4.06 -0.70 -0.88
N THR A 22 -3.65 -1.85 -1.41
CA THR A 22 -4.14 -3.14 -0.96
C THR A 22 -3.58 -3.49 0.41
N THR A 23 -4.42 -4.12 1.24
CA THR A 23 -4.08 -4.55 2.59
C THR A 23 -3.33 -5.89 2.63
N GLY A 24 -2.76 -6.36 1.50
CA GLY A 24 -2.05 -7.66 1.44
C GLY A 24 -0.92 -7.79 2.46
N ALA A 25 -0.28 -6.68 2.84
CA ALA A 25 0.69 -6.59 3.93
C ALA A 25 0.15 -7.05 5.31
N PHE A 26 -1.17 -7.06 5.49
CA PHE A 26 -1.88 -7.46 6.71
C PHE A 26 -2.36 -8.91 6.67
N GLU A 27 -2.38 -9.56 5.51
CA GLU A 27 -2.93 -10.92 5.35
C GLU A 27 -1.90 -12.02 5.56
N VAL A 28 -0.61 -11.68 5.74
CA VAL A 28 0.45 -12.64 6.02
C VAL A 28 0.27 -13.23 7.42
N LYS A 29 -0.53 -14.30 7.51
CA LYS A 29 -0.63 -15.19 8.69
C LYS A 29 0.71 -15.87 8.94
N SER A 30 1.61 -15.19 9.63
CA SER A 30 2.77 -15.84 10.24
C SER A 30 2.44 -16.18 11.68
N ASN A 31 2.57 -17.45 12.06
CA ASN A 31 2.17 -17.98 13.37
C ASN A 31 3.11 -17.60 14.53
N THR A 32 4.01 -16.65 14.34
CA THR A 32 5.04 -16.27 15.32
C THR A 32 4.61 -15.04 16.12
N PHE A 33 4.75 -15.05 17.45
CA PHE A 33 4.40 -13.89 18.29
C PHE A 33 5.04 -12.56 17.84
N LYS A 34 6.24 -12.61 17.24
CA LYS A 34 6.93 -11.44 16.67
C LYS A 34 6.17 -10.78 15.52
N SER A 35 5.47 -11.54 14.67
CA SER A 35 4.72 -10.97 13.55
C SER A 35 3.40 -10.35 13.99
N LYS A 36 2.74 -10.92 15.02
CA LYS A 36 1.57 -10.30 15.66
C LYS A 36 1.90 -8.95 16.28
N PHE A 37 3.09 -8.79 16.85
CA PHE A 37 3.51 -7.50 17.42
C PHE A 37 3.91 -6.49 16.35
N ALA A 38 4.59 -6.93 15.26
CA ALA A 38 4.94 -6.06 14.13
C ALA A 38 3.71 -5.60 13.31
N PHE A 39 2.60 -6.34 13.40
CA PHE A 39 1.33 -5.99 12.76
C PHE A 39 0.67 -4.74 13.38
N LEU A 40 0.79 -4.56 14.70
CA LEU A 40 0.14 -3.46 15.43
C LEU A 40 0.67 -2.06 15.04
N PRO A 41 1.99 -1.79 15.05
CA PRO A 41 2.51 -0.49 14.62
C PRO A 41 2.26 -0.26 13.12
N ARG A 42 2.31 -1.31 12.29
CA ARG A 42 2.00 -1.22 10.86
C ARG A 42 0.55 -0.78 10.63
N LYS A 43 -0.41 -1.34 11.38
CA LYS A 43 -1.83 -0.99 11.29
C LYS A 43 -2.12 0.42 11.80
N LEU A 44 -1.52 0.81 12.92
CA LEU A 44 -1.67 2.16 13.48
C LEU A 44 -1.11 3.22 12.52
N LEU A 45 0.11 3.03 12.02
CA LEU A 45 0.72 3.96 11.07
C LEU A 45 -0.06 4.03 9.77
N TYR A 46 -0.59 2.91 9.26
CA TYR A 46 -1.43 2.91 8.06
C TYR A 46 -2.75 3.67 8.27
N ALA A 47 -3.35 3.60 9.47
CA ALA A 47 -4.55 4.36 9.81
C ALA A 47 -4.27 5.87 9.91
N ILE A 48 -3.10 6.27 10.41
CA ILE A 48 -2.70 7.69 10.54
C ILE A 48 -2.28 8.25 9.18
N ASN A 49 -1.39 7.56 8.46
CA ASN A 49 -0.87 7.99 7.18
C ASN A 49 -0.48 6.77 6.32
N LYS A 50 -1.36 6.44 5.37
CA LYS A 50 -1.18 5.31 4.45
C LYS A 50 0.12 5.42 3.65
N ASP A 51 0.40 6.60 3.07
CA ASP A 51 1.60 6.82 2.24
C ASP A 51 2.89 6.60 3.04
N LEU A 52 2.93 7.08 4.29
CA LEU A 52 4.09 6.90 5.18
C LEU A 52 4.24 5.43 5.58
N ALA A 53 3.13 4.76 5.92
CA ALA A 53 3.15 3.35 6.29
C ALA A 53 3.64 2.46 5.14
N VAL A 54 3.20 2.71 3.90
CA VAL A 54 3.67 1.97 2.73
C VAL A 54 5.16 2.21 2.48
N LYS A 55 5.65 3.46 2.64
CA LYS A 55 7.08 3.79 2.49
C LYS A 55 7.97 3.13 3.54
N ILE A 56 7.52 3.07 4.80
CA ILE A 56 8.31 2.52 5.92
C ILE A 56 8.28 0.99 5.93
N PHE A 57 7.10 0.39 5.76
CA PHE A 57 6.94 -1.05 5.98
C PHE A 57 6.99 -1.91 4.72
N GLY A 58 6.76 -1.32 3.54
CA GLY A 58 6.64 -2.07 2.28
C GLY A 58 5.54 -3.14 2.30
N GLY A 59 5.45 -3.94 1.24
CA GLY A 59 4.53 -5.07 1.15
C GLY A 59 3.06 -4.71 0.86
N PHE A 60 2.78 -3.45 0.52
CA PHE A 60 1.48 -3.01 0.01
C PHE A 60 1.56 -2.90 -1.52
N SER A 61 0.49 -3.27 -2.21
CA SER A 61 0.36 -3.00 -3.63
C SER A 61 -0.47 -1.74 -3.84
N LEU A 62 -0.18 -0.98 -4.89
CA LEU A 62 -1.04 0.11 -5.34
C LEU A 62 -2.00 -0.48 -6.38
N LEU A 63 -3.30 -0.46 -6.09
CA LEU A 63 -4.35 -0.82 -7.04
C LEU A 63 -4.86 0.48 -7.67
N VAL A 64 -4.87 0.51 -9.00
CA VAL A 64 -5.29 1.67 -9.78
C VAL A 64 -6.41 1.25 -10.72
N LEU A 65 -7.51 1.98 -10.70
CA LEU A 65 -8.58 1.88 -11.67
C LEU A 65 -8.33 2.94 -12.74
N ALA A 66 -8.14 2.51 -13.98
CA ALA A 66 -7.88 3.39 -15.11
C ALA A 66 -8.73 3.00 -16.32
N LYS A 67 -8.93 3.97 -17.22
CA LYS A 67 -9.69 3.85 -18.46
C LYS A 67 -8.78 4.01 -19.67
#